data_AF-A0A368GJH4-F1
#
_entry.id   AF-A0A368GJH4-F1
#
_cell.length_a   1.000
_cell.length_b   1.000
_cell.length_c   1.000
_cell.angle_alpha   90.00
_cell.angle_beta   90.00
_cell.angle_gamma   90.00
#
_symmetry.space_group_name_H-M   'P 1'
#
loop_
_entity.id
_entity.type
_entity.pdbx_description
1 polymer ?
#
loop_
_entity_poly.entity_id
_entity_poly.type
_entity_poly.pdbx_seq_one_letter_code
_entity_poly.pdbx_strand_id
1 'polypeptide(L)'
;MAFTWDHKWNVNDIGCGRVAVPRQDLEHLSMEKLIQRARSQEHRDVLERLSEKNFKVKSITSSAREGFHVTLNVTLEGEVDPREISQILNDLSSKWKAMSKKRKRAEAKA
;
A
#
# COMPACT_ATOMS: atom_id res chain seq x y z
N MET A 1 -1.36 -16.82 -19.64
CA MET A 1 -1.77 -16.55 -18.24
C MET A 1 -0.93 -15.40 -17.72
N ALA A 2 -1.55 -14.25 -17.44
CA ALA A 2 -0.82 -13.14 -16.82
C ALA A 2 -0.61 -13.49 -15.34
N PHE A 3 0.62 -13.79 -14.94
CA PHE A 3 0.97 -13.95 -13.54
C PHE A 3 0.94 -12.55 -12.92
N THR A 4 -0.11 -12.26 -12.15
CA THR A 4 -0.18 -11.05 -11.34
C THR A 4 0.42 -11.34 -9.98
N TRP A 5 1.34 -10.48 -9.56
CA TRP A 5 1.82 -10.48 -8.20
C TRP A 5 0.98 -9.55 -7.37
N ASP A 6 0.91 -9.89 -6.09
CA ASP A 6 0.18 -9.11 -5.14
C ASP A 6 1.13 -8.21 -4.36
N HIS A 7 0.97 -6.91 -4.51
CA HIS A 7 1.73 -5.92 -3.76
C HIS A 7 0.93 -5.55 -2.51
N LYS A 8 1.44 -6.01 -1.37
CA LYS A 8 0.86 -5.78 -0.05
C LYS A 8 1.70 -4.77 0.70
N TRP A 9 1.04 -3.94 1.46
CA TRP A 9 1.68 -3.03 2.40
C TRP A 9 1.16 -3.31 3.79
N ASN A 10 2.05 -3.48 4.76
CA ASN A 10 1.76 -3.71 6.15
C ASN A 10 2.42 -2.61 6.97
N VAL A 11 1.67 -1.94 7.85
CA VAL A 11 2.22 -0.96 8.79
C VAL A 11 1.97 -1.48 10.19
N ASN A 12 3.03 -1.75 10.93
CA ASN A 12 2.97 -2.30 12.29
C ASN A 12 2.05 -3.53 12.40
N ASP A 13 2.24 -4.49 11.48
CA ASP A 13 1.44 -5.71 11.30
C ASP A 13 0.02 -5.52 10.72
N ILE A 14 -0.37 -4.28 10.41
CA ILE A 14 -1.71 -3.97 9.87
C ILE A 14 -1.65 -3.82 8.36
N GLY A 15 -2.37 -4.69 7.64
CA GLY A 15 -2.46 -4.66 6.19
C GLY A 15 -3.17 -3.42 5.65
N CYS A 16 -2.42 -2.55 4.96
CA CYS A 16 -2.83 -1.25 4.43
C CYS A 16 -3.39 -1.27 3.01
N GLY A 17 -3.41 -2.42 2.36
CA GLY A 17 -3.95 -2.53 1.01
C GLY A 17 -3.29 -3.64 0.22
N ARG A 18 -4.01 -4.04 -0.83
CA ARG A 18 -3.66 -5.12 -1.73
C ARG A 18 -3.80 -4.61 -3.16
N VAL A 19 -2.70 -4.47 -3.88
CA VAL A 19 -2.73 -4.09 -5.29
C VAL A 19 -2.22 -5.24 -6.14
N ALA A 20 -3.08 -5.71 -7.04
CA ALA A 20 -2.67 -6.65 -8.07
C ALA A 20 -1.86 -5.91 -9.13
N VAL A 21 -0.60 -6.27 -9.27
CA VAL A 21 0.33 -5.69 -10.25
C VAL A 21 0.94 -6.82 -11.11
N PRO A 22 1.32 -6.54 -12.36
CA PRO A 22 1.93 -7.58 -13.21
C PRO A 22 3.25 -8.08 -12.59
N ARG A 23 3.51 -9.38 -12.64
CA ARG A 23 4.78 -9.97 -12.15
C ARG A 23 6.00 -9.33 -12.80
N GLN A 24 5.95 -9.13 -14.11
CA GLN A 24 7.06 -8.56 -14.89
C GLN A 24 7.42 -7.14 -14.43
N ASP A 25 6.45 -6.42 -13.86
CA ASP A 25 6.63 -5.08 -13.31
C ASP A 25 7.34 -5.07 -11.96
N LEU A 26 7.33 -6.19 -11.20
CA LEU A 26 7.93 -6.27 -9.87
C LEU A 26 9.19 -7.14 -9.83
N GLU A 27 9.25 -8.21 -10.61
CA GLU A 27 10.32 -9.22 -10.55
C GLU A 27 11.72 -8.64 -10.79
N HIS A 28 11.82 -7.63 -11.66
CA HIS A 28 13.07 -6.96 -11.98
C HIS A 28 13.37 -5.75 -11.09
N LEU A 29 12.46 -5.38 -10.18
CA LEU A 29 12.64 -4.22 -9.33
C LEU A 29 13.40 -4.59 -8.05
N SER A 30 14.47 -3.85 -7.78
CA SER A 30 15.14 -3.88 -6.49
C SER A 30 14.19 -3.45 -5.37
N MET A 31 14.46 -3.91 -4.15
CA MET A 31 13.71 -3.56 -2.95
C MET A 31 13.46 -2.05 -2.80
N GLU A 32 14.47 -1.22 -3.04
CA GLU A 32 14.33 0.23 -2.97
C GLU A 32 13.32 0.78 -3.99
N LYS A 33 13.29 0.22 -5.21
CA LYS A 33 12.32 0.63 -6.24
C LYS A 33 10.91 0.15 -5.92
N LEU A 34 10.76 -1.03 -5.30
CA LEU A 34 9.46 -1.50 -4.81
C LEU A 34 8.91 -0.56 -3.73
N ILE A 35 9.78 -0.17 -2.79
CA ILE A 35 9.44 0.82 -1.76
C ILE A 35 9.09 2.16 -2.41
N GLN A 36 9.90 2.69 -3.31
CA GLN A 36 9.60 3.97 -3.98
C GLN A 36 8.28 3.91 -4.76
N ARG A 37 8.02 2.82 -5.49
CA ARG A 37 6.78 2.65 -6.25
C ARG A 37 5.56 2.66 -5.33
N ALA A 38 5.62 1.90 -4.24
CA ALA A 38 4.57 1.92 -3.23
C ALA A 38 4.38 3.32 -2.61
N ARG A 39 5.47 4.04 -2.32
CA ARG A 39 5.39 5.42 -1.80
C ARG A 39 4.79 6.41 -2.81
N SER A 40 4.99 6.20 -4.11
CA SER A 40 4.61 7.16 -5.15
C SER A 40 3.28 6.86 -5.85
N GLN A 41 2.89 5.59 -5.99
CA GLN A 41 1.69 5.18 -6.72
C GLN A 41 0.62 4.64 -5.77
N GLU A 42 0.85 3.45 -5.22
CA GLU A 42 -0.22 2.62 -4.66
C GLU A 42 -0.56 2.91 -3.20
N HIS A 43 0.42 3.35 -2.41
CA HIS A 43 0.29 3.58 -0.97
C HIS A 43 0.65 5.01 -0.55
N ARG A 44 0.73 5.93 -1.52
CA ARG A 44 1.03 7.35 -1.26
C ARG A 44 0.07 7.95 -0.24
N ASP A 45 -1.25 7.75 -0.42
CA ASP A 45 -2.26 8.26 0.51
C ASP A 45 -2.09 7.73 1.94
N VAL A 46 -1.61 6.49 2.08
CA VAL A 46 -1.34 5.87 3.40
C VAL A 46 -0.19 6.60 4.09
N LEU A 47 0.90 6.86 3.36
CA LEU A 47 2.06 7.57 3.90
C LEU A 47 1.76 9.03 4.22
N GLU A 48 0.98 9.71 3.36
CA GLU A 48 0.55 11.09 3.64
C GLU A 48 -0.31 11.12 4.91
N ARG A 49 -1.26 10.19 5.08
CA ARG A 49 -2.08 10.11 6.30
C ARG A 49 -1.27 9.80 7.56
N LEU A 50 -0.28 8.91 7.44
CA LEU A 50 0.63 8.61 8.54
C LEU A 50 1.45 9.84 8.93
N SER A 51 1.94 10.58 7.93
CA SER A 51 2.69 11.82 8.14
C SER A 51 1.81 12.94 8.72
N GLU A 52 0.57 13.08 8.28
CA GLU A 52 -0.42 14.04 8.85
C GLU A 52 -0.65 13.78 10.34
N LYS A 53 -0.64 12.50 10.74
CA LYS A 53 -0.79 12.06 12.14
C LYS A 53 0.52 12.12 12.95
N ASN A 54 1.60 12.65 12.37
CA ASN A 54 2.94 12.70 12.97
C ASN A 54 3.57 11.33 13.27
N PHE A 55 3.13 10.26 12.61
CA PHE A 55 3.79 8.97 12.74
C PHE A 55 5.14 8.98 12.04
N LYS A 56 6.20 8.66 12.80
CA LYS A 56 7.54 8.50 12.24
C LYS A 56 7.74 7.07 11.79
N VAL A 57 8.31 6.88 10.61
CA VAL A 57 8.70 5.54 10.12
C VAL A 57 10.06 5.19 10.70
N LYS A 58 10.12 4.14 11.51
CA LYS A 58 11.37 3.61 12.09
C LYS A 58 12.17 2.83 11.07
N SER A 59 11.51 1.90 10.38
CA SER A 59 12.16 1.03 9.41
C SER A 59 11.16 0.52 8.38
N ILE A 60 11.65 0.21 7.18
CA ILE A 60 10.85 -0.37 6.11
C ILE A 60 11.60 -1.62 5.66
N THR A 61 10.92 -2.76 5.75
CA THR A 61 11.42 -4.05 5.29
C THR A 61 10.53 -4.55 4.17
N SER A 62 11.09 -5.40 3.29
CA SER A 62 10.31 -6.05 2.24
C SER A 62 10.43 -7.56 2.37
N SER A 63 9.35 -8.25 2.03
CA SER A 63 9.26 -9.71 2.01
C SER A 63 8.63 -10.09 0.68
N ALA A 64 9.47 -10.45 -0.28
CA ALA A 64 9.03 -10.97 -1.57
C ALA A 64 9.04 -12.49 -1.53
N ARG A 65 7.96 -13.11 -2.01
CA ARG A 65 7.92 -14.55 -2.28
C ARG A 65 7.82 -14.75 -3.79
N GLU A 66 8.87 -15.37 -4.34
CA GLU A 66 8.97 -15.65 -5.77
C GLU A 66 7.73 -16.42 -6.25
N GLY A 67 7.01 -15.85 -7.21
CA GLY A 67 5.79 -16.42 -7.79
C GLY A 67 4.49 -16.15 -7.02
N PHE A 68 4.52 -15.43 -5.90
CA PHE A 68 3.33 -15.23 -5.04
C PHE A 68 2.98 -13.77 -4.75
N HIS A 69 3.84 -13.02 -4.04
CA HIS A 69 3.52 -11.66 -3.60
C HIS A 69 4.74 -10.92 -3.06
N VAL A 70 4.69 -9.59 -3.07
CA VAL A 70 5.63 -8.70 -2.39
C VAL A 70 4.89 -8.02 -1.26
N THR A 71 5.40 -8.16 -0.04
CA THR A 71 4.86 -7.49 1.14
C THR A 71 5.88 -6.48 1.64
N LEU A 72 5.47 -5.22 1.78
CA LEU A 72 6.27 -4.16 2.36
C LEU A 72 5.83 -3.96 3.80
N ASN A 73 6.70 -4.28 4.76
CA ASN A 73 6.45 -4.15 6.19
C ASN A 73 7.11 -2.88 6.71
N VAL A 74 6.29 -1.94 7.17
CA VAL A 74 6.72 -0.67 7.73
C VAL A 74 6.56 -0.72 9.24
N THR A 75 7.67 -0.51 9.94
CA THR A 75 7.68 -0.32 11.39
C THR A 75 7.66 1.17 11.67
N LEU A 76 6.70 1.62 12.47
CA LEU A 76 6.65 3.00 12.95
C LEU A 76 7.47 3.15 14.23
N GLU A 77 7.94 4.36 14.50
CA GLU A 77 8.68 4.74 15.70
C GLU A 77 7.70 5.29 16.74
N GLY A 78 7.87 4.87 17.99
CA GLY A 78 7.02 5.23 19.12
C GLY A 78 5.95 4.18 19.42
N GLU A 79 5.10 4.50 20.40
CA GLU A 79 3.93 3.68 20.75
C GLU A 79 2.79 4.05 19.79
N VAL A 80 2.63 3.24 18.73
CA VAL A 80 1.55 3.43 17.76
C VAL A 80 0.43 2.46 18.06
N ASP A 81 -0.72 3.00 18.42
CA ASP A 81 -1.90 2.19 18.69
C ASP A 81 -2.41 1.55 17.38
N PRO A 82 -2.58 0.22 17.33
CA PRO A 82 -3.07 -0.45 16.14
C PRO A 82 -4.46 0.02 15.71
N ARG A 83 -5.28 0.56 16.63
CA ARG A 83 -6.60 1.11 16.29
C ARG A 83 -6.48 2.39 15.47
N GLU A 84 -5.50 3.24 15.74
CA GLU A 84 -5.26 4.47 14.98
C GLU A 84 -4.91 4.15 13.53
N ILE A 85 -4.01 3.18 13.32
CA ILE A 85 -3.67 2.72 11.97
C ILE A 85 -4.90 2.10 11.30
N SER A 86 -5.64 1.24 12.00
CA SER A 86 -6.86 0.64 11.45
C SER A 86 -7.91 1.69 11.06
N GLN A 87 -8.05 2.78 11.82
CA GLN A 87 -8.96 3.88 11.49
C GLN A 87 -8.51 4.62 10.23
N ILE A 88 -7.21 4.94 10.12
CA ILE A 88 -6.64 5.57 8.92
C ILE A 88 -6.91 4.71 7.69
N LEU A 89 -6.72 3.40 7.81
CA LEU A 89 -6.97 2.47 6.71
C LEU A 89 -8.44 2.33 6.36
N ASN A 90 -9.33 2.40 7.34
CA ASN A 90 -10.76 2.37 7.07
C ASN A 90 -11.22 3.64 6.33
N ASP A 91 -10.69 4.81 6.73
CA ASP A 91 -10.94 6.08 6.04
C ASP A 91 -10.42 6.05 4.60
N LEU A 92 -9.21 5.55 4.39
CA LEU A 92 -8.59 5.40 3.08
C LEU A 92 -9.31 4.37 2.20
N SER A 93 -9.69 3.22 2.75
CA SER A 93 -10.49 2.22 2.05
C SER A 93 -11.84 2.80 1.59
N SER A 94 -12.47 3.60 2.46
CA SER A 94 -13.73 4.28 2.14
C SER A 94 -13.54 5.33 1.04
N LYS A 95 -12.45 6.10 1.08
CA LYS A 95 -12.09 7.06 0.01
C LYS A 95 -11.75 6.38 -1.31
N TRP A 96 -10.96 5.30 -1.31
CA TRP A 96 -10.65 4.53 -2.51
C TRP A 96 -11.89 3.90 -3.12
N LYS A 97 -12.80 3.36 -2.30
CA LYS A 97 -14.10 2.86 -2.77
C LYS A 97 -14.94 3.99 -3.40
N ALA A 98 -15.00 5.16 -2.75
CA ALA A 98 -15.74 6.31 -3.26
C ALA A 98 -15.14 6.86 -4.58
N MET A 99 -13.82 6.97 -4.66
CA MET A 99 -13.07 7.39 -5.85
C MET A 99 -13.22 6.39 -7.00
N SER A 100 -13.13 5.09 -6.72
CA SER A 100 -13.37 4.03 -7.71
C SER A 100 -14.80 4.05 -8.25
N LYS A 101 -15.80 4.29 -7.39
CA LYS A 101 -17.20 4.48 -7.82
C LYS A 101 -17.37 5.72 -8.70
N LYS A 102 -16.68 6.82 -8.38
CA LYS A 102 -16.66 8.04 -9.20
C LYS A 102 -16.00 7.80 -10.55
N ARG A 103 -14.88 7.09 -10.58
CA ARG A 103 -14.11 6.80 -11.80
C ARG A 103 -14.86 5.84 -12.73
N LYS A 104 -15.50 4.79 -12.19
CA LYS A 104 -16.41 3.92 -12.96
C LYS A 104 -17.61 4.67 -13.54
N ARG A 105 -18.15 5.67 -12.84
CA ARG A 105 -19.23 6.53 -13.39
C ARG A 105 -18.74 7.51 -14.45
N ALA A 106 -17.49 7.94 -14.39
CA ALA A 106 -16.88 8.81 -15.40
C ALA A 106 -16.55 8.03 -16.68
N GLU A 107 -16.01 6.81 -16.57
CA GLU A 107 -15.78 5.92 -17.72
C GLU A 107 -17.10 5.39 -18.33
N ALA A 108 -18.15 5.17 -17.54
CA ALA A 108 -19.46 4.76 -18.07
C ALA A 108 -20.27 5.90 -18.74
N LYS A 109 -19.75 7.14 -18.73
CA LYS A 109 -20.34 8.30 -19.39
C LYS A 109 -19.50 8.83 -20.56
N ALA A 110 -18.35 8.22 -20.85
CA ALA A 110 -17.49 8.54 -21.97
C ALA A 110 -17.85 7.69 -23.20
#